data_AF-A0A3F3IN80-F1
#
_entry.id   AF-A0A3F3IN80-F1
#
_cell.length_a   1.000
_cell.length_b   1.000
_cell.length_c   1.000
_cell.angle_alpha   90.00
_cell.angle_beta   90.00
_cell.angle_gamma   90.00
#
_symmetry.space_group_name_H-M   'P 1'
#
loop_
_entity.id
_entity.type
_entity.pdbx_description
1 polymer ?
#
loop_
_entity_poly.entity_id
_entity_poly.type
_entity_poly.pdbx_seq_one_letter_code
_entity_poly.pdbx_strand_id
1 'polypeptide(L)'
;MSVVSSYPAVQQINFYVNEASPECIEGRRAYLCQCLLPRLKDGLSSMHIWKEKTADDLELISIYQKGVDFLTEALNQGMDQ
;
A
#
# COMPACT_ATOMS: atom_id res chain seq x y z
N MET A 1 -11.07 -0.81 -17.73
CA MET A 1 -9.93 -0.65 -16.81
C MET A 1 -10.01 0.75 -16.24
N SER A 2 -10.01 0.90 -14.91
CA SER A 2 -9.93 2.22 -14.29
C SER A 2 -8.58 2.86 -14.58
N VAL A 3 -8.54 4.19 -14.79
CA VAL A 3 -7.27 4.92 -14.93
C VAL A 3 -6.38 4.74 -13.70
N VAL A 4 -6.99 4.54 -12.54
CA VAL A 4 -6.33 4.29 -11.25
C VAL A 4 -5.40 3.08 -11.32
N SER A 5 -5.82 2.01 -12.01
CA SER A 5 -5.01 0.79 -12.17
C SER A 5 -3.70 0.99 -12.93
N SER A 6 -3.59 2.07 -13.70
CA SER A 6 -2.38 2.44 -14.44
C SER A 6 -1.37 3.25 -13.61
N TYR A 7 -1.76 3.72 -12.42
CA TYR A 7 -0.86 4.51 -11.58
C TYR A 7 0.29 3.65 -11.04
N PRO A 8 1.55 4.11 -11.13
CA PRO A 8 2.70 3.34 -10.67
C PRO A 8 2.60 2.92 -9.20
N ALA A 9 2.05 3.77 -8.34
CA ALA A 9 1.83 3.45 -6.94
C ALA A 9 0.82 2.32 -6.74
N VAL A 10 -0.27 2.31 -7.52
CA VAL A 10 -1.29 1.25 -7.50
C VAL A 10 -0.72 -0.06 -8.00
N GLN A 11 0.08 -0.04 -9.08
CA GLN A 11 0.78 -1.23 -9.57
C GLN A 11 1.75 -1.79 -8.53
N GLN A 12 2.50 -0.91 -7.86
CA GLN A 12 3.42 -1.32 -6.80
C GLN A 12 2.68 -1.95 -5.60
N ILE A 13 1.55 -1.36 -5.18
CA ILE A 13 0.70 -1.93 -4.13
C ILE A 13 0.16 -3.30 -4.56
N ASN A 14 -0.38 -3.40 -5.77
CA ASN A 14 -0.96 -4.64 -6.28
C ASN A 14 0.07 -5.76 -6.39
N PHE A 15 1.30 -5.44 -6.78
CA PHE A 15 2.41 -6.38 -6.78
C PHE A 15 2.63 -6.93 -5.36
N TYR A 16 2.81 -6.07 -4.35
CA TYR A 16 3.09 -6.53 -2.99
C TYR A 16 1.93 -7.30 -2.36
N VAL A 17 0.68 -6.91 -2.67
CA VAL A 17 -0.50 -7.50 -2.03
C VAL A 17 -0.93 -8.82 -2.69
N ASN A 18 -0.73 -8.99 -4.00
CA ASN A 18 -1.29 -10.13 -4.73
C ASN A 18 -0.23 -11.01 -5.42
N GLU A 19 0.98 -10.49 -5.70
CA GLU A 19 1.97 -11.17 -6.54
C GLU A 19 3.28 -11.50 -5.81
N ALA A 20 3.68 -10.67 -4.84
CA ALA A 20 4.94 -10.84 -4.12
C ALA A 20 4.87 -12.08 -3.21
N SER A 21 5.89 -12.93 -3.32
CA SER A 21 6.05 -14.06 -2.40
C SER A 21 6.46 -13.57 -1.00
N PRO A 22 6.24 -14.39 0.06
CA PRO A 22 6.71 -14.06 1.40
C PRO A 22 8.22 -13.77 1.48
N GLU A 23 9.04 -14.51 0.73
CA GLU A 23 10.49 -14.30 0.66
C GLU A 23 10.84 -12.95 0.01
N CYS A 24 10.04 -12.50 -0.96
CA CYS A 24 10.19 -11.17 -1.56
C CYS A 24 9.88 -10.06 -0.55
N ILE A 25 8.85 -10.24 0.27
CA ILE A 25 8.50 -9.31 1.36
C ILE A 25 9.62 -9.27 2.40
N GLU A 26 10.11 -10.42 2.84
CA GLU A 26 11.20 -10.51 3.81
C GLU A 26 12.49 -9.89 3.28
N GLY A 27 12.90 -10.25 2.06
CA GLY A 27 14.10 -9.71 1.42
C GLY A 27 14.05 -8.19 1.19
N ARG A 28 12.86 -7.58 1.26
CA ARG A 28 12.65 -6.13 1.13
C ARG A 28 12.14 -5.47 2.42
N ARG A 29 12.13 -6.18 3.55
CA ARG A 29 11.57 -5.73 4.83
C ARG A 29 12.04 -4.33 5.23
N ALA A 30 13.33 -4.05 5.11
CA ALA A 30 13.89 -2.73 5.43
C ALA A 30 13.26 -1.60 4.59
N TYR A 31 13.18 -1.78 3.27
CA TYR A 31 12.55 -0.81 2.38
C TYR A 31 11.04 -0.69 2.63
N LEU A 32 10.35 -1.82 2.84
CA LEU A 32 8.92 -1.83 3.07
C LEU A 32 8.56 -1.11 4.37
N CYS A 33 9.30 -1.37 5.45
CA CYS A 33 9.08 -0.77 6.76
C CYS A 33 9.51 0.71 6.83
N GLN A 34 10.69 1.05 6.30
CA GLN A 34 11.27 2.38 6.46
C GLN A 34 10.83 3.38 5.37
N CYS A 35 10.34 2.90 4.23
CA CYS A 35 10.03 3.77 3.10
C CYS A 35 8.59 3.58 2.58
N LEU A 36 8.23 2.38 2.13
CA LEU A 36 6.96 2.20 1.42
C LEU A 36 5.77 2.37 2.36
N LEU A 37 5.73 1.65 3.48
CA LEU A 37 4.61 1.69 4.41
C LEU A 37 4.36 3.10 4.98
N PRO A 38 5.37 3.86 5.45
CA PRO A 38 5.18 5.25 5.87
C PRO A 38 4.59 6.12 4.76
N ARG A 39 5.11 6.02 3.52
CA ARG A 39 4.61 6.81 2.39
C ARG A 39 3.16 6.48 2.03
N LEU A 40 2.77 5.21 2.11
CA LEU A 40 1.39 4.80 1.88
C LEU A 40 0.46 5.36 2.96
N LYS A 41 0.88 5.32 4.23
CA LYS A 41 0.13 5.93 5.35
C LYS A 41 -0.02 7.43 5.17
N ASP A 42 1.05 8.14 4.83
CA ASP A 42 1.03 9.59 4.60
C ASP A 42 0.11 9.97 3.42
N GLY A 43 0.19 9.20 2.33
CA GLY A 43 -0.69 9.37 1.17
C GLY A 43 -2.16 9.16 1.54
N LEU A 44 -2.46 8.10 2.29
CA LEU A 44 -3.81 7.79 2.76
C LEU A 44 -4.37 8.90 3.68
N SER A 45 -3.58 9.35 4.66
CA SER A 45 -3.94 10.47 5.53
C SER A 45 -4.22 11.75 4.74
N SER A 46 -3.41 12.03 3.71
CA SER A 46 -3.59 13.17 2.82
C SER A 46 -4.87 13.05 1.97
N MET A 47 -5.20 11.85 1.48
CA MET A 47 -6.42 11.64 0.70
C MET A 47 -7.69 11.72 1.57
N HIS A 48 -7.63 11.29 2.82
CA HIS A 48 -8.79 11.35 3.71
C HIS A 48 -9.25 12.79 3.99
N ILE A 49 -8.33 13.76 4.08
CA ILE A 49 -8.66 15.16 4.34
C ILE A 49 -9.26 15.91 3.13
N TRP A 50 -9.29 15.31 1.94
CA TRP A 50 -9.91 15.92 0.77
C TRP A 50 -11.41 16.13 0.98
N LYS A 51 -11.89 17.35 0.74
CA LYS A 51 -13.30 17.73 0.97
C LYS A 51 -14.28 17.03 0.04
N GLU A 52 -13.88 16.86 -1.22
CA GLU A 52 -14.65 16.16 -2.24
C GLU A 52 -13.80 15.02 -2.80
N LYS A 53 -14.45 13.91 -3.16
CA LYS A 53 -13.80 12.71 -3.68
C LYS A 53 -14.60 12.20 -4.86
N THR A 54 -13.91 12.00 -5.97
CA THR A 54 -14.45 11.33 -7.15
C THR A 54 -14.49 9.81 -6.93
N ALA A 55 -15.12 9.07 -7.85
CA ALA A 55 -15.09 7.62 -7.82
C ALA A 55 -13.66 7.07 -7.90
N ASP A 56 -12.81 7.70 -8.73
CA ASP A 56 -11.39 7.32 -8.88
C ASP A 56 -10.60 7.57 -7.58
N ASP A 57 -10.90 8.66 -6.86
CA ASP A 57 -10.27 8.93 -5.56
C ASP A 57 -10.65 7.88 -4.52
N LEU A 58 -11.92 7.45 -4.50
CA LEU A 58 -12.39 6.41 -3.60
C LEU A 58 -11.76 5.06 -3.92
N GLU A 59 -11.59 4.73 -5.21
CA GLU A 59 -10.87 3.53 -5.65
C GLU A 59 -9.40 3.59 -5.21
N LEU A 60 -8.72 4.73 -5.44
CA LEU A 60 -7.34 4.92 -5.04
C LEU A 60 -7.14 4.79 -3.51
N ILE A 61 -8.03 5.39 -2.72
CA ILE A 61 -8.04 5.28 -1.25
C ILE A 61 -8.21 3.82 -0.83
N SER A 62 -9.13 3.08 -1.44
CA SER A 62 -9.37 1.67 -1.13
C SER A 62 -8.13 0.82 -1.39
N ILE A 63 -7.44 1.06 -2.50
CA ILE A 63 -6.19 0.36 -2.85
C ILE A 63 -5.08 0.69 -1.85
N TYR A 64 -4.90 1.97 -1.51
CA TYR A 64 -3.91 2.39 -0.51
C TYR A 64 -4.19 1.77 0.87
N GLN A 65 -5.45 1.76 1.30
CA GLN A 65 -5.86 1.14 2.56
C GLN A 65 -5.48 -0.35 2.57
N LYS A 66 -5.85 -1.09 1.52
CA LYS A 66 -5.50 -2.52 1.39
C LYS A 66 -3.98 -2.75 1.45
N GLY A 67 -3.20 -1.88 0.80
CA GLY A 67 -1.74 -1.94 0.84
C GLY A 67 -1.16 -1.68 2.23
N VAL A 68 -1.67 -0.67 2.94
CA VAL A 68 -1.26 -0.35 4.31
C VAL A 68 -1.58 -1.49 5.27
N ASP A 69 -2.78 -2.04 5.19
CA ASP A 69 -3.24 -3.11 6.08
C ASP A 69 -2.39 -4.37 5.89
N PHE A 70 -2.24 -4.82 4.64
CA PHE A 70 -1.44 -5.99 4.31
C PHE A 70 0.03 -5.85 4.75
N LEU A 71 0.68 -4.73 4.42
CA LEU A 71 2.08 -4.52 4.79
C LEU A 71 2.26 -4.34 6.29
N THR A 72 1.31 -3.71 6.99
CA THR A 72 1.38 -3.60 8.46
C THR A 72 1.33 -5.00 9.10
N GLU A 73 0.41 -5.86 8.64
CA GLU A 73 0.33 -7.24 9.14
C GLU A 73 1.59 -8.05 8.80
N ALA A 74 2.00 -8.07 7.53
CA ALA A 74 3.14 -8.84 7.06
C ALA A 74 4.47 -8.43 7.73
N LEU A 75 4.63 -7.13 8.02
CA LEU A 75 5.84 -6.63 8.67
C LEU A 75 5.81 -6.82 10.19
N ASN A 76 4.65 -6.81 10.84
CA ASN A 76 4.55 -7.07 12.28
C ASN A 76 4.81 -8.55 12.63
N GLN A 77 4.47 -9.50 11.75
CA GLN A 77 4.69 -10.94 11.99
C GLN A 77 6.18 -11.34 12.12
N GLY A 78 7.13 -10.47 11.77
CA GLY A 78 8.57 -10.72 11.89
C GLY A 78 9.24 -10.13 13.14
N MET A 79 8.47 -9.52 14.06
CA MET A 79 9.00 -8.89 15.29
C MET A 79 8.91 -9.78 16.54
N ASP A 80 8.31 -10.97 16.45
CA ASP A 80 8.09 -11.92 17.55
C ASP A 80 8.97 -13.19 17.47
N GLN A 81 10.13 -13.15 16.80
CA GLN A 81 11.09 -14.28 16.77
C GLN A 81 12.48 -13.90 17.30
#